data_AF-A0A1Q8ZIU3-F1
#
_entry.id   AF-A0A1Q8ZIU3-F1
#
_cell.length_a   1.000
_cell.length_b   1.000
_cell.length_c   1.000
_cell.angle_alpha   90.00
_cell.angle_beta   90.00
_cell.angle_gamma   90.00
#
_symmetry.space_group_name_H-M   'P 1'
#
loop_
_entity.id
_entity.type
_entity.pdbx_description
1 polymer ?
#
loop_
_entity_poly.entity_id
_entity_poly.type
_entity_poly.pdbx_seq_one_letter_code
_entity_poly.pdbx_strand_id
1 'polypeptide(L)' 'MIERRYSLLFRLTVHLLKYFLLAVCGFTITCLLSETMGAIHAVQMIVQMMGPWLLRSAVVIICFMGMAIILESIRQ' A
#
# COMPACT_ATOMS: atom_id res chain seq x y z
N MET A 1 -11.92 -5.36 -28.81
CA MET A 1 -12.38 -4.30 -27.89
C MET A 1 -11.87 -4.45 -26.45
N ILE A 2 -10.89 -5.33 -26.20
CA ILE A 2 -10.43 -5.72 -24.85
C ILE A 2 -9.20 -4.91 -24.40
N GLU A 3 -8.30 -4.52 -25.31
CA GLU A 3 -7.02 -3.83 -25.01
C GLU A 3 -7.12 -2.52 -24.20
N ARG A 4 -8.13 -1.67 -24.42
CA ARG A 4 -8.21 -0.34 -23.75
C ARG A 4 -8.34 -0.43 -22.22
N ARG A 5 -8.94 -1.51 -21.69
CA ARG A 5 -9.15 -1.70 -20.24
C ARG A 5 -7.85 -2.02 -19.49
N TYR A 6 -6.86 -2.58 -20.19
CA TYR A 6 -5.64 -3.14 -19.59
C TYR A 6 -4.61 -2.06 -19.29
N SER A 7 -4.48 -1.04 -20.14
CA SER A 7 -3.65 0.13 -19.84
C SER A 7 -4.16 0.93 -18.64
N LEU A 8 -5.48 0.97 -18.41
CA LEU A 8 -6.06 1.63 -17.25
C LEU A 8 -5.79 0.85 -15.95
N LEU A 9 -5.94 -0.48 -15.97
CA LEU A 9 -5.66 -1.33 -14.80
C LEU A 9 -4.18 -1.27 -14.42
N PHE A 10 -3.26 -1.39 -15.39
CA PHE A 10 -1.83 -1.28 -15.14
C PHE A 10 -1.45 0.10 -14.58
N ARG A 11 -2.00 1.17 -15.16
CA ARG A 11 -1.77 2.53 -14.68
C ARG A 11 -2.34 2.75 -13.28
N LEU A 12 -3.50 2.18 -12.97
CA LEU A 12 -4.09 2.19 -11.64
C LEU A 12 -3.20 1.44 -10.64
N THR A 13 -2.71 0.25 -10.98
CA THR A 13 -1.78 -0.52 -10.12
C THR A 13 -0.53 0.27 -9.78
N VAL A 14 0.14 0.88 -10.78
CA VAL A 14 1.34 1.69 -10.55
C VAL A 14 1.01 2.91 -9.69
N HIS A 15 -0.15 3.54 -9.91
CA HIS A 15 -0.57 4.68 -9.09
C HIS A 15 -0.83 4.26 -7.64
N LEU A 16 -1.55 3.15 -7.43
CA LEU A 16 -1.87 2.59 -6.12
C LEU A 16 -0.61 2.18 -5.36
N LEU A 17 0.35 1.54 -6.04
CA LEU A 17 1.63 1.18 -5.47
C LEU A 17 2.42 2.42 -5.03
N LYS A 18 2.43 3.48 -5.83
CA LYS A 18 3.08 4.75 -5.47
C LYS A 18 2.45 5.37 -4.23
N TYR A 19 1.11 5.44 -4.19
CA TYR A 19 0.38 5.97 -3.03
C TYR A 19 0.57 5.11 -1.78
N PHE A 20 0.67 3.79 -1.92
CA PHE A 20 0.94 2.91 -0.79
C PHE A 20 2.33 3.09 -0.22
N LEU A 21 3.36 3.14 -1.07
CA LEU A 21 4.71 3.45 -0.62
C LEU A 21 4.75 4.78 0.14
N LEU A 22 4.03 5.79 -0.38
CA LEU A 22 3.92 7.09 0.27
C LEU A 22 3.23 6.99 1.64
N ALA A 23 2.15 6.21 1.74
CA ALA A 23 1.42 5.99 2.98
C ALA A 23 2.26 5.24 4.02
N VAL A 24 2.98 4.19 3.62
CA VAL A 24 3.89 3.43 4.50
C VAL A 24 5.06 4.32 4.94
N CYS A 25 5.67 5.08 4.04
CA CYS A 25 6.70 6.05 4.42
C CYS A 25 6.19 7.08 5.42
N GLY A 26 5.02 7.68 5.17
CA GLY A 26 4.39 8.63 6.08
C GLY A 26 4.16 8.01 7.46
N PHE A 27 3.62 6.80 7.51
CA PHE A 27 3.38 6.06 8.75
C PHE A 27 4.68 5.79 9.52
N THR A 28 5.72 5.33 8.82
CA THR A 28 7.04 5.09 9.41
C THR A 28 7.65 6.38 9.98
N ILE A 29 7.54 7.51 9.25
CA ILE A 29 8.03 8.81 9.72
C ILE A 29 7.28 9.27 10.97
N THR A 30 5.96 9.13 11.02
CA THR A 30 5.16 9.48 12.21
C THR A 30 5.51 8.60 13.41
N CYS A 31 5.70 7.30 13.22
CA CYS A 31 6.15 6.39 14.28
C CYS A 31 7.52 6.81 14.82
N LEU A 32 8.50 7.06 13.93
CA LEU A 32 9.84 7.50 14.33
C LEU A 32 9.82 8.85 15.07
N LEU A 33 9.06 9.83 14.59
CA LEU A 33 8.93 11.12 15.28
C LEU A 33 8.36 10.97 16.68
N SER A 34 7.36 10.11 16.85
CA SER A 34 6.68 9.97 18.13
C SER A 34 7.46 9.11 19.12
N GLU A 35 8.31 8.18 18.64
CA GLU A 35 9.36 7.55 19.46
C GLU A 35 10.35 8.60 20.00
N THR A 36 10.81 9.53 19.14
CA THR A 36 11.75 10.60 19.58
C THR A 36 11.15 11.60 20.55
N MET A 37 9.83 11.80 20.53
CA MET A 37 9.12 12.70 21.46
C MET A 37 8.67 12.00 22.75
N GLY A 38 8.95 10.71 22.93
CA GLY A 38 8.54 9.95 24.13
C GLY A 38 7.03 9.67 24.21
N ALA A 39 6.27 9.93 23.14
CA ALA A 39 4.83 9.68 23.07
C ALA A 39 4.53 8.23 22.62
N ILE A 40 5.27 7.28 23.19
CA ILE A 40 5.29 5.86 22.81
C ILE A 40 3.89 5.23 23.02
N HIS A 41 3.20 5.62 24.09
CA HIS A 41 1.86 5.14 24.41
C HIS A 41 0.79 5.55 23.38
N ALA A 42 0.86 6.79 22.87
CA ALA A 42 -0.07 7.26 21.85
C ALA A 42 0.14 6.52 20.53
N VAL A 43 1.41 6.30 20.14
CA VAL A 43 1.74 5.49 18.96
C VAL A 43 1.28 4.06 19.09
N GLN A 44 1.49 3.42 20.24
CA GLN A 44 1.05 2.03 20.40
C GLN A 44 -0.47 1.89 20.21
N MET A 45 -1.26 2.83 20.73
CA MET A 45 -2.71 2.81 20.55
C MET A 45 -3.09 3.01 19.08
N ILE A 46 -2.44 3.96 18.40
CA ILE A 46 -2.65 4.23 16.97
C ILE A 46 -2.20 3.05 16.11
N VAL A 47 -1.08 2.41 16.43
CA VAL A 47 -0.53 1.23 15.76
C VAL A 47 -1.44 0.02 15.94
N GLN A 48 -2.02 -0.20 17.12
CA GLN A 48 -2.98 -1.30 17.29
C GLN A 48 -4.27 -1.07 16.50
N MET A 49 -4.68 0.19 16.33
CA MET A 49 -5.90 0.55 15.61
C MET A 49 -5.69 0.59 14.09
N MET A 50 -4.55 1.11 13.62
CA MET A 50 -4.19 1.20 12.21
C MET A 50 -3.45 -0.03 11.69
N GLY A 51 -2.84 -0.84 12.54
CA GLY A 51 -2.16 -2.09 12.19
C GLY A 51 -3.03 -3.06 11.38
N PRO A 52 -4.26 -3.40 11.81
CA PRO A 52 -5.16 -4.24 11.01
C PRO A 52 -5.59 -3.56 9.70
N TRP A 53 -5.71 -2.22 9.67
CA TRP A 53 -6.00 -1.46 8.45
C TRP A 53 -4.83 -1.50 7.46
N LEU A 54 -3.60 -1.37 7.96
CA LEU A 54 -2.37 -1.51 7.19
C LEU A 54 -2.25 -2.92 6.62
N LEU A 55 -2.50 -3.95 7.43
CA LEU A 55 -2.49 -5.34 6.98
C LEU A 55 -3.52 -5.59 5.87
N ARG A 56 -4.75 -5.05 6.04
CA ARG A 56 -5.79 -5.11 5.01
C ARG A 56 -5.36 -4.41 3.71
N SER A 57 -4.75 -3.23 3.83
CA SER A 57 -4.27 -2.49 2.67
C SER A 57 -3.14 -3.24 1.95
N ALA A 58 -2.20 -3.84 2.70
CA ALA A 58 -1.12 -4.64 2.16
C ALA A 58 -1.64 -5.86 1.39
N VAL A 59 -2.64 -6.58 1.93
CA VAL A 59 -3.28 -7.71 1.24
C VAL A 59 -3.92 -7.28 -0.08
N VAL A 60 -4.67 -6.18 -0.09
CA VAL A 60 -5.29 -5.64 -1.31
C VAL A 60 -4.23 -5.35 -2.38
N ILE A 61 -3.09 -4.83 -1.97
CA ILE A 61 -2.00 -4.46 -2.88
C ILE A 61 -1.25 -5.67 -3.39
N ILE A 62 -0.97 -6.66 -2.54
CA ILE A 62 -0.39 -7.94 -2.98
C ILE A 62 -1.30 -8.60 -4.01
N CYS A 63 -2.62 -8.56 -3.79
CA CYS A 63 -3.60 -9.09 -4.74
C CYS A 63 -3.56 -8.31 -6.07
N PHE A 64 -3.48 -6.98 -6.00
CA PHE A 64 -3.34 -6.12 -7.18
C PHE A 64 -2.03 -6.35 -7.94
N MET A 65 -0.94 -6.61 -7.22
CA MET A 65 0.36 -6.93 -7.79
C MET A 65 0.33 -8.30 -8.48
N GLY A 66 -0.30 -9.31 -7.87
CA GLY A 66 -0.53 -10.61 -8.50
C GLY A 66 -1.34 -10.50 -9.78
N MET A 67 -2.40 -9.69 -9.78
CA MET A 67 -3.18 -9.40 -10.99
C MET A 67 -2.31 -8.74 -12.08
N ALA A 68 -1.43 -7.80 -11.72
CA ALA A 68 -0.54 -7.16 -12.67
C ALA A 68 0.50 -8.14 -13.27
N ILE A 69 1.05 -9.05 -12.45
CA ILE A 69 2.01 -10.08 -12.91
C ILE A 69 1.33 -11.06 -13.86
N ILE A 70 0.12 -11.53 -13.53
CA ILE A 70 -0.66 -12.42 -14.43
C ILE A 70 -0.96 -11.70 -15.75
N LEU A 71 -1.30 -10.40 -15.69
CA LEU A 71 -1.54 -9.59 -16.88
C LEU A 71 -0.29 -9.48 -17.77
N GLU A 72 0.87 -9.30 -17.16
CA GLU A 72 2.15 -9.21 -17.85
C GLU A 72 2.54 -10.56 -18.44
N SER A 73 2.27 -11.66 -17.74
CA SER A 73 2.49 -13.02 -18.23
C SER A 73 1.58 -13.41 -19.39
N ILE A 74 0.35 -12.88 -19.47
CA ILE A 74 -0.56 -13.12 -20.61
C ILE A 74 -0.17 -12.27 -21.83
N ARG A 75 0.53 -11.15 -21.61
CA ARG A 75 1.05 -10.30 -22.68
C ARG A 75 2.26 -10.92 -23.39
N GLN A 76 3.00 -11.79 -22.70
CA GLN A 76 4.19 -12.48 -23.20
C GLN A 76 3.82 -13.75 -23.96
#